data_AF-A0A8C9ZSQ5-F1
#
_entry.id   AF-A0A8C9ZSQ5-F1
#
_cell.length_a   1.000
_cell.length_b   1.000
_cell.length_c   1.000
_cell.angle_alpha   90.00
_cell.angle_beta   90.00
_cell.angle_gamma   90.00
#
_symmetry.space_group_name_H-M   'P 1'
#
loop_
_entity.id
_entity.type
_entity.pdbx_description
1 polymer ?
#
loop_
_entity_poly.entity_id
_entity_poly.type
_entity_poly.pdbx_seq_one_letter_code
_entity_poly.pdbx_strand_id
1 'polypeptide(L)'
;MTVTPLKPTLPLRTTHKQTAWYGRPRPVIIRFHRFQIKELVIPKARKRGELLYNGHKIRLYDDYSPDLLKQRRGSAQKARRPTGKVPGMPDGQPALG
;
A
#
# COMPACT_ATOMS: atom_id res chain seq x y z
N MET A 1 36.50 7.66 -53.91
CA MET A 1 35.42 8.21 -53.05
C MET A 1 34.89 7.08 -52.19
N THR A 2 35.14 7.08 -50.88
CA THR A 2 34.72 6.01 -49.98
C THR A 2 33.53 6.48 -49.15
N VAL A 3 32.36 5.88 -49.38
CA VAL A 3 31.15 6.10 -48.58
C VAL A 3 31.22 5.27 -47.31
N THR A 4 31.32 5.93 -46.15
CA THR A 4 31.23 5.30 -44.84
C THR A 4 29.76 5.04 -44.51
N PRO A 5 29.35 3.82 -44.08
CA PRO A 5 27.97 3.61 -43.69
C PRO A 5 27.70 4.24 -42.31
N LEU A 6 26.74 5.17 -42.27
CA LEU A 6 26.23 5.72 -41.02
C LEU A 6 25.50 4.62 -40.24
N LYS A 7 26.07 4.26 -39.08
CA LYS A 7 25.51 3.33 -38.11
C LYS A 7 24.16 3.88 -37.60
N PRO A 8 23.04 3.13 -37.69
CA PRO A 8 21.78 3.61 -37.16
C PRO A 8 21.82 3.50 -35.62
N THR A 9 22.07 4.62 -34.95
CA THR A 9 21.91 4.71 -33.50
C THR A 9 20.68 5.56 -33.22
N LEU A 10 19.54 4.90 -33.08
CA LEU A 10 18.46 5.46 -32.29
C LEU A 10 18.21 4.48 -31.12
N PRO A 11 18.63 4.83 -29.90
CA PRO A 11 18.29 4.01 -28.75
C PRO A 11 16.77 4.02 -28.61
N LEU A 12 16.22 2.81 -28.45
CA LEU A 12 14.84 2.52 -28.07
C LEU A 12 14.28 3.67 -27.23
N ARG A 13 13.23 4.33 -27.75
CA ARG A 13 12.41 5.29 -27.00
C ARG A 13 11.96 4.60 -25.73
N THR A 14 12.74 4.76 -24.67
CA THR A 14 12.33 4.47 -23.32
C THR A 14 11.14 5.37 -23.10
N THR A 15 9.95 4.77 -23.05
CA THR A 15 8.79 5.41 -22.46
C THR A 15 9.27 5.96 -21.14
N HIS A 16 9.32 7.29 -20.99
CA HIS A 16 9.67 7.91 -19.74
C HIS A 16 8.64 7.46 -18.70
N LYS A 17 8.90 6.33 -18.02
CA LYS A 17 8.24 5.96 -16.78
C LYS A 17 8.65 7.05 -15.80
N GLN A 18 7.76 8.02 -15.67
CA GLN A 18 7.91 9.21 -14.86
C GLN A 18 8.45 8.81 -13.49
N THR A 19 9.76 9.03 -13.31
CA THR A 19 10.49 8.62 -12.12
C THR A 19 10.04 9.56 -11.02
N ALA A 20 9.20 9.08 -10.09
CA ALA A 20 9.01 9.81 -8.85
C ALA A 20 10.37 9.82 -8.11
N TRP A 21 10.63 10.88 -7.37
CA TRP A 21 11.88 11.26 -6.68
C TRP A 21 12.59 10.17 -5.84
N TYR A 22 12.04 8.95 -5.74
CA TYR A 22 12.62 7.79 -5.04
C TYR A 22 12.35 6.42 -5.71
N GLY A 23 12.12 6.36 -7.02
CA GLY A 23 11.92 5.09 -7.76
C GLY A 23 10.61 4.34 -7.46
N ARG A 24 9.77 4.88 -6.56
CA ARG A 24 8.44 4.34 -6.26
C ARG A 24 7.40 4.96 -7.21
N PRO A 25 6.41 4.20 -7.69
CA PRO A 25 5.33 4.77 -8.48
C PRO A 25 4.54 5.79 -7.64
N ARG A 26 4.07 6.87 -8.27
CA ARG A 26 3.18 7.84 -7.60
C ARG A 26 1.84 7.17 -7.28
N PRO A 27 1.25 7.42 -6.10
CA PRO A 27 -0.10 6.93 -5.82
C PRO A 27 -1.10 7.62 -6.76
N VAL A 28 -2.09 6.85 -7.22
CA VAL A 28 -3.18 7.36 -8.05
C VAL A 28 -4.39 7.62 -7.16
N ILE A 29 -4.94 8.84 -7.22
CA ILE A 29 -6.15 9.22 -6.47
C ILE A 29 -7.35 9.05 -7.38
N ILE A 30 -8.30 8.22 -6.96
CA ILE A 30 -9.54 7.96 -7.71
C ILE A 30 -10.70 8.58 -6.95
N ARG A 31 -11.38 9.54 -7.60
CA ARG A 31 -12.62 10.14 -7.08
C ARG A 31 -13.80 9.43 -7.71
N PHE A 32 -14.47 8.59 -6.92
CA PHE A 32 -15.73 8.00 -7.34
C PHE A 32 -16.83 9.07 -7.38
N HIS A 33 -17.57 9.12 -8.47
CA HIS A 33 -18.72 10.02 -8.59
C HIS A 33 -19.83 9.64 -7.59
N ARG A 34 -20.06 8.34 -7.40
CA ARG A 34 -21.05 7.80 -6.45
C ARG A 34 -20.36 7.21 -5.24
N PHE A 35 -20.75 7.66 -4.05
CA PHE A 35 -20.19 7.17 -2.79
C PHE A 35 -20.43 5.66 -2.57
N GLN A 36 -21.59 5.13 -2.99
CA GLN A 36 -21.89 3.70 -2.84
C GLN A 36 -20.87 2.82 -3.57
N ILE A 37 -20.36 3.27 -4.72
CA ILE A 37 -19.35 2.51 -5.48
C ILE A 37 -18.06 2.42 -4.68
N LYS A 38 -17.60 3.53 -4.08
CA LYS A 38 -16.42 3.54 -3.22
C LYS A 38 -16.58 2.55 -2.05
N GLU A 39 -17.72 2.57 -1.38
CA GLU A 39 -18.02 1.69 -0.25
C GLU A 39 -18.06 0.21 -0.61
N LEU A 40 -18.36 -0.14 -1.86
CA LEU A 40 -18.31 -1.53 -2.33
C LEU A 40 -16.90 -1.95 -2.75
N VAL A 41 -16.16 -1.07 -3.42
CA VAL A 41 -14.85 -1.38 -3.99
C VAL A 41 -13.81 -1.67 -2.91
N ILE A 42 -13.72 -0.82 -1.87
CA ILE A 42 -12.68 -0.94 -0.84
C ILE A 42 -12.82 -2.26 -0.05
N PRO A 43 -13.99 -2.62 0.51
CA PRO A 43 -14.15 -3.87 1.24
C PRO A 43 -14.00 -5.09 0.34
N LYS A 44 -14.48 -5.04 -0.91
CA LYS A 44 -14.33 -6.14 -1.86
C LYS A 44 -12.86 -6.39 -2.21
N ALA A 45 -12.07 -5.33 -2.36
CA ALA A 45 -10.63 -5.44 -2.54
C ALA A 45 -9.94 -6.06 -1.31
N ARG A 46 -10.32 -5.64 -0.10
CA ARG A 46 -9.79 -6.22 1.15
C ARG A 46 -10.16 -7.70 1.32
N LYS A 47 -11.41 -8.08 1.03
CA LYS A 47 -11.88 -9.47 1.08
C LYS A 47 -11.15 -10.37 0.08
N ARG A 48 -10.82 -9.85 -1.10
CA ARG A 48 -10.05 -10.58 -2.12
C ARG A 48 -8.58 -10.76 -1.72
N GLY A 49 -8.04 -9.86 -0.89
CA GLY A 49 -6.65 -9.89 -0.44
C GLY A 49 -5.67 -9.41 -1.51
N GLU A 50 -5.37 -10.24 -2.49
CA GLU A 50 -4.44 -9.91 -3.57
C GLU A 50 -5.15 -9.35 -4.80
N LEU A 51 -4.72 -8.15 -5.21
CA LEU A 51 -5.22 -7.49 -6.41
C LEU A 51 -4.07 -7.31 -7.39
N LEU A 52 -4.20 -7.91 -8.58
CA LEU A 52 -3.21 -7.85 -9.65
C LEU A 52 -3.72 -6.98 -10.79
N TYR A 53 -2.85 -6.12 -11.31
CA TYR A 53 -3.06 -5.34 -12.53
C TYR A 53 -1.84 -5.50 -13.43
N ASN A 54 -2.04 -6.04 -14.64
CA ASN A 54 -0.95 -6.39 -15.57
C ASN A 54 0.17 -7.21 -14.91
N GLY A 55 -0.20 -8.17 -14.05
CA GLY A 55 0.75 -9.00 -13.29
C GLY A 55 1.40 -8.31 -12.09
N HIS A 56 1.10 -7.04 -11.83
CA HIS A 56 1.65 -6.29 -10.68
C HIS A 56 0.65 -6.20 -9.54
N LYS A 57 1.12 -6.44 -8.31
CA LYS A 57 0.31 -6.30 -7.11
C LYS A 57 0.00 -4.83 -6.83
N ILE A 58 -1.27 -4.49 -6.82
CA ILE A 58 -1.78 -3.17 -6.46
C ILE A 58 -2.54 -3.24 -5.13
N ARG A 59 -2.62 -2.10 -4.45
CA ARG A 59 -3.31 -1.98 -3.17
C ARG A 59 -4.22 -0.77 -3.21
N LEU A 60 -5.44 -0.94 -2.70
CA LEU A 60 -6.42 0.12 -2.59
C LEU A 60 -6.57 0.51 -1.12
N TYR A 61 -6.48 1.81 -0.87
CA TYR A 61 -6.63 2.39 0.46
C TYR A 61 -7.65 3.52 0.40
N ASP A 62 -8.31 3.75 1.53
CA ASP A 62 -9.15 4.92 1.69
C ASP A 62 -8.27 6.16 1.87
N ASP A 63 -8.61 7.22 1.16
CA ASP A 63 -8.01 8.54 1.36
C ASP A 63 -8.69 9.21 2.56
N TYR A 64 -8.04 9.16 3.71
CA TYR A 64 -8.49 9.77 4.96
C TYR A 64 -7.64 11.00 5.26
N SER A 65 -8.24 12.00 5.92
CA SER A 65 -7.51 13.13 6.44
C SER A 65 -6.40 12.68 7.43
N PRO A 66 -5.30 13.44 7.56
CA PRO A 66 -4.17 13.04 8.40
C PRO A 66 -4.58 12.82 9.86
N ASP A 67 -5.56 13.56 10.38
CA ASP A 67 -6.00 13.41 11.77
C ASP A 67 -6.80 12.13 11.99
N LEU A 68 -7.67 11.76 11.04
CA LEU A 68 -8.38 10.47 11.08
C LEU A 68 -7.41 9.29 10.94
N LEU A 69 -6.35 9.44 10.14
CA LEU A 69 -5.30 8.42 10.03
C LEU A 69 -4.53 8.24 11.35
N LYS A 70 -4.18 9.33 12.04
CA LYS A 70 -3.52 9.27 13.36
C LYS A 70 -4.39 8.53 14.38
N GLN A 71 -5.68 8.88 14.44
CA GLN A 71 -6.64 8.22 15.33
C GLN A 71 -6.77 6.72 15.04
N ARG A 72 -6.91 6.33 13.76
CA ARG A 72 -7.02 4.91 13.36
C ARG A 72 -5.74 4.11 13.58
N ARG A 73 -4.56 4.73 13.43
CA ARG A 73 -3.29 4.09 13.79
C ARG A 73 -3.17 3.88 15.30
N GLY A 74 -3.55 4.89 16.09
CA GLY A 74 -3.55 4.81 17.55
C GLY A 74 -4.49 3.73 18.10
N SER A 75 -5.70 3.60 17.54
CA SER A 75 -6.64 2.56 17.95
C SER A 75 -6.18 1.15 17.57
N ALA A 76 -5.56 0.98 16.38
CA ALA A 76 -4.97 -0.28 15.98
C ALA A 76 -3.80 -0.70 16.88
N GLN A 77 -2.96 0.25 17.34
CA GLN A 77 -1.88 -0.02 18.30
C GLN A 77 -2.43 -0.50 19.65
N LYS A 78 -3.55 0.09 20.11
CA LYS A 78 -4.21 -0.30 21.37
C LYS A 78 -4.82 -1.70 21.29
N ALA A 79 -5.44 -2.06 20.16
CA ALA A 79 -6.02 -3.38 19.92
C ALA A 79 -4.98 -4.50 19.78
N ARG A 80 -3.72 -4.16 19.47
CA ARG A 80 -2.60 -5.10 19.37
C ARG A 80 -1.81 -5.26 20.68
N ARG A 81 -2.15 -4.51 21.74
CA ARG A 81 -1.61 -4.78 23.07
C ARG A 81 -2.23 -6.10 23.54
N PRO A 82 -1.45 -7.15 23.83
CA PRO A 82 -2.00 -8.31 24.50
C PRO A 82 -2.53 -7.82 25.86
N THR A 83 -3.84 -7.81 26.04
CA THR A 83 -4.48 -7.63 27.34
C THR A 83 -4.14 -8.85 28.19
N GLY A 84 -2.96 -8.81 28.80
CA GLY A 84 -2.38 -9.90 29.57
C GLY A 84 -1.50 -9.37 30.70
N LYS A 85 -1.93 -8.30 31.37
CA LYS A 85 -1.50 -8.05 32.75
C LYS A 85 -2.75 -7.82 33.58
N VAL A 86 -3.23 -8.89 34.21
CA VAL A 86 -4.27 -8.81 35.25
C VAL A 86 -3.63 -8.06 36.41
N PRO A 87 -4.17 -6.91 36.85
CA PRO A 87 -3.57 -6.15 37.93
C PRO A 87 -3.75 -6.94 39.23
N GLY A 88 -2.64 -7.37 39.86
CA GLY A 88 -2.64 -7.98 41.19
C GLY A 88 -1.96 -9.36 41.33
N MET A 89 -1.39 -9.95 40.29
CA MET A 89 -0.63 -11.21 40.46
C MET A 89 0.84 -10.94 40.82
N PRO A 90 1.38 -11.51 41.92
CA PRO A 90 2.81 -11.47 42.20
C PRO A 90 3.58 -12.41 41.26
N ASP A 91 4.73 -11.93 40.78
CA ASP A 91 5.59 -12.64 39.84
C ASP A 91 6.28 -13.84 40.52
N GLY A 92 6.08 -15.07 40.03
CA GLY A 92 6.98 -16.18 40.40
C GLY A 92 6.43 -17.60 40.59
N GLN A 93 5.40 -18.06 39.86
CA GLN A 93 5.08 -19.50 39.82
C GLN A 93 5.01 -20.01 38.37
N PRO A 94 5.75 -21.08 38.00
CA PRO A 94 5.55 -21.74 36.72
C PRO A 94 4.17 -22.42 36.71
N ALA A 95 3.44 -22.26 35.61
CA ALA A 95 2.17 -22.95 35.41
C ALA A 95 2.43 -24.47 35.40
N LEU A 96 2.01 -25.15 36.47
CA LEU A 96 1.89 -26.61 36.50
C LEU A 96 0.49 -26.96 35.97
N GLY A 97 0.44 -27.78 34.92
CA GLY A 97 -0.78 -28.33 34.33
C GLY A 97 -0.73 -28.37 32.83
#